data_AF-A0A957NY81-F1
#
_entry.id   AF-A0A957NY81-F1
#
_cell.length_a   1.000
_cell.length_b   1.000
_cell.length_c   1.000
_cell.angle_alpha   90.00
_cell.angle_beta   90.00
_cell.angle_gamma   90.00
#
_symmetry.space_group_name_H-M   'P 1'
#
loop_
_entity.id
_entity.type
_entity.pdbx_description
1 polymer ?
#
loop_
_entity_poly.entity_id
_entity_poly.type
_entity_poly.pdbx_seq_one_letter_code
_entity_poly.pdbx_strand_id
1 'polypeptide(L)'
;MQKKRISLLMLFLVMTLVMAACAAPMAAPGAADTSSDGAAAVASNPVTLDINLGTEPPSLDPSLGTDTTSISVINETFLGLTEL
;
A
#
# COMPACT_ATOMS: atom_id res chain seq x y z
N MET A 1 2.54 44.17 -18.76
CA MET A 1 3.11 42.80 -18.91
C MET A 1 3.38 42.11 -17.57
N GLN A 2 3.81 42.82 -16.53
CA GLN A 2 4.11 42.23 -15.22
C GLN A 2 2.89 41.56 -14.53
N LYS A 3 1.69 42.16 -14.64
CA LYS A 3 0.45 41.56 -14.08
C LYS A 3 0.05 40.24 -14.76
N LYS A 4 0.33 40.08 -16.06
CA LYS A 4 0.09 38.83 -16.79
C LYS A 4 1.10 37.74 -16.40
N ARG A 5 2.35 38.12 -16.16
CA ARG A 5 3.40 37.20 -15.66
C ARG A 5 3.13 36.76 -14.22
N ILE A 6 2.66 37.67 -13.37
CA ILE A 6 2.26 37.37 -11.98
C ILE A 6 1.01 36.47 -11.96
N SER A 7 0.02 36.74 -12.83
CA SER A 7 -1.16 35.88 -12.95
C SER A 7 -0.81 34.47 -13.44
N LEU A 8 0.11 34.35 -14.41
CA LEU A 8 0.59 33.05 -14.89
C LEU A 8 1.37 32.29 -13.81
N LEU A 9 2.18 32.99 -13.01
CA LEU A 9 2.97 32.40 -11.92
C LEU A 9 2.08 31.92 -10.77
N MET A 10 1.01 32.65 -10.44
CA MET A 10 0.00 32.21 -9.47
C MET A 10 -0.78 30.97 -9.95
N LEU A 11 -1.14 30.92 -11.23
CA LEU A 11 -1.80 29.74 -11.81
C LEU A 11 -0.90 28.50 -11.74
N PHE A 12 0.40 28.66 -12.01
CA PHE A 12 1.37 27.57 -11.94
C PHE A 12 1.58 27.07 -10.50
N LEU A 13 1.62 27.98 -9.53
CA LEU A 13 1.73 27.65 -8.10
C LEU A 13 0.51 26.89 -7.56
N VAL A 14 -0.70 27.25 -8.01
CA VAL A 14 -1.93 26.53 -7.60
C VAL A 14 -1.96 25.14 -8.24
N MET A 15 -1.52 24.99 -9.49
CA MET A 15 -1.51 23.70 -10.19
C MET A 15 -0.56 22.69 -9.53
N THR A 16 0.60 23.13 -9.04
CA THR A 16 1.54 22.26 -8.32
C THR A 16 1.03 21.87 -6.93
N LEU A 17 0.32 22.77 -6.24
CA LEU A 17 -0.27 22.50 -4.93
C LEU A 17 -1.36 21.40 -4.99
N VAL A 18 -2.20 21.42 -6.03
CA VAL A 18 -3.26 20.43 -6.22
C VAL A 18 -2.70 19.03 -6.49
N MET A 19 -1.58 18.93 -7.21
CA MET A 19 -0.92 17.64 -7.45
C MET A 19 -0.27 17.06 -6.18
N ALA A 20 0.32 17.90 -5.32
CA ALA A 20 0.86 17.46 -4.04
C ALA A 20 -0.23 16.92 -3.09
N ALA A 21 -1.46 17.45 -3.16
CA ALA A 21 -2.56 17.01 -2.32
C ALA A 21 -3.16 15.65 -2.74
N CYS A 22 -2.97 15.21 -3.99
CA CYS A 22 -3.47 13.92 -4.47
C CYS A 22 -2.52 12.75 -4.12
N ALA A 23 -1.29 13.04 -3.69
CA ALA A 23 -0.31 12.05 -3.24
C ALA A 23 -0.23 11.94 -1.70
N ALA A 24 -1.13 12.58 -0.96
CA ALA A 24 -1.14 12.53 0.51
C ALA A 24 -1.81 11.23 1.00
N PRO A 25 -1.08 10.32 1.66
CA PRO A 25 -1.71 9.25 2.41
C PRO A 25 -2.47 9.88 3.59
N MET A 26 -3.74 9.50 3.76
CA MET A 26 -4.51 9.82 4.95
C MET A 26 -3.89 9.09 6.15
N ALA A 27 -2.85 9.67 6.75
CA ALA A 27 -2.21 9.18 7.96
C ALA A 27 -2.73 9.96 9.18
N ALA A 28 -3.17 9.20 10.18
CA ALA A 28 -3.57 9.67 11.50
C ALA A 28 -2.44 10.47 12.20
N PRO A 29 -2.76 11.38 13.14
CA PRO A 29 -1.78 12.29 13.71
C PRO A 29 -0.84 11.56 14.67
N GLY A 30 0.45 11.51 14.32
CA GLY A 30 1.49 11.03 15.22
C GLY A 30 2.87 10.98 14.57
N ALA A 31 3.67 12.01 14.85
CA ALA A 31 5.11 12.14 14.61
C ALA A 31 5.59 12.19 13.15
N ALA A 32 5.86 13.42 12.71
CA ALA A 32 6.78 13.68 11.62
C ALA A 32 8.21 13.25 12.00
N ASP A 33 8.85 12.46 11.14
CA ASP A 33 10.22 12.76 10.74
C ASP A 33 10.33 12.64 9.22
N THR A 34 10.90 13.69 8.63
CA THR A 34 11.13 13.83 7.20
C THR A 34 12.59 13.50 6.96
N SER A 35 12.90 12.43 6.22
CA SER A 35 13.88 12.44 5.11
C SER A 35 14.19 11.03 4.56
N SER A 36 14.04 10.95 3.24
CA SER A 36 14.88 10.27 2.22
C SER A 36 14.99 8.73 2.17
N ASP A 37 15.08 8.30 0.91
CA ASP A 37 15.52 7.02 0.36
C ASP A 37 14.45 5.93 0.17
N GLY A 38 14.10 5.72 -1.11
CA GLY A 38 13.40 4.55 -1.62
C GLY A 38 14.29 3.30 -1.61
N ALA A 39 14.75 2.93 -0.42
CA ALA A 39 15.21 1.59 -0.11
C ALA A 39 14.20 1.02 0.88
N ALA A 40 13.59 -0.12 0.54
CA ALA A 40 12.67 -0.83 1.41
C ALA A 40 13.31 -0.95 2.80
N ALA A 41 12.78 -0.21 3.78
CA ALA A 41 13.23 -0.27 5.15
C ALA A 41 13.03 -1.70 5.63
N VAL A 42 14.12 -2.47 5.67
CA VAL A 42 14.11 -3.79 6.29
C VAL A 42 13.79 -3.54 7.75
N ALA A 43 12.56 -3.86 8.15
CA ALA A 43 12.12 -3.74 9.53
C ALA A 43 13.11 -4.53 10.40
N SER A 44 13.79 -3.83 11.30
CA SER A 44 14.79 -4.42 12.19
C SER A 44 14.18 -5.37 13.23
N ASN A 45 12.86 -5.43 13.29
CA ASN A 45 12.07 -6.32 14.12
C ASN A 45 11.13 -7.16 13.23
N PRO A 46 10.77 -8.39 13.65
CA PRO A 46 9.82 -9.21 12.91
C PRO A 46 8.51 -8.46 12.70
N VAL A 47 8.02 -8.46 11.45
CA VAL A 47 6.71 -7.92 11.10
C VAL A 47 5.68 -9.01 11.38
N THR A 48 4.83 -8.81 12.38
CA THR A 48 3.74 -9.73 12.71
C THR A 48 2.42 -9.20 12.17
N LEU A 49 1.67 -10.07 11.48
CA LEU A 49 0.35 -9.80 10.96
C LEU A 49 -0.68 -10.69 11.66
N ASP A 50 -1.56 -10.08 12.45
CA ASP A 50 -2.69 -10.76 13.09
C ASP A 50 -3.94 -10.61 12.21
N ILE A 51 -4.40 -11.71 11.61
CA ILE A 51 -5.56 -11.73 10.71
C ILE A 51 -6.62 -12.73 11.15
N ASN A 52 -7.89 -12.39 10.89
CA ASN A 52 -9.03 -13.27 11.12
C ASN A 52 -9.53 -13.83 9.78
N LEU A 53 -9.58 -15.15 9.66
CA LEU A 53 -9.99 -15.87 8.45
C LEU A 53 -11.52 -15.97 8.28
N GLY A 54 -12.30 -15.58 9.28
CA GLY A 54 -13.77 -15.59 9.28
C GLY A 54 -14.39 -16.96 9.52
N THR A 55 -13.84 -18.02 8.92
CA THR A 55 -14.30 -19.41 9.07
C THR A 55 -13.13 -20.37 9.15
N GLU A 56 -13.36 -21.57 9.66
CA GLU A 56 -12.35 -22.63 9.60
C GLU A 56 -12.19 -23.11 8.15
N PRO A 57 -10.95 -23.20 7.63
CA PRO A 57 -10.69 -23.78 6.32
C PRO A 57 -11.10 -25.27 6.31
N PRO A 58 -12.00 -25.71 5.40
CA PRO A 58 -12.44 -27.10 5.36
C PRO A 58 -11.37 -28.09 4.88
N SER A 59 -10.35 -27.66 4.13
CA SER A 59 -9.26 -28.53 3.67
C SER A 59 -7.97 -27.74 3.43
N LEU A 60 -6.82 -28.27 3.84
CA LEU A 60 -5.50 -27.71 3.51
C LEU A 60 -4.75 -28.56 2.47
N ASP A 61 -5.44 -29.52 1.85
CA ASP A 61 -4.89 -30.25 0.69
C ASP A 61 -5.17 -29.44 -0.59
N PRO A 62 -4.13 -28.99 -1.32
CA PRO A 62 -4.29 -28.22 -2.55
C PRO A 62 -5.08 -28.95 -3.64
N SER A 63 -5.15 -30.28 -3.60
CA SER A 63 -5.92 -31.08 -4.56
C SER A 63 -7.42 -31.12 -4.25
N LEU A 64 -7.82 -30.77 -3.03
CA LEU A 64 -9.19 -30.89 -2.52
C LEU A 64 -9.82 -29.54 -2.10
N GLY A 65 -9.02 -28.48 -1.95
CA GLY A 65 -9.49 -27.16 -1.57
C GLY A 65 -10.34 -26.51 -2.67
N THR A 66 -11.58 -26.13 -2.34
CA THR A 66 -12.52 -25.51 -3.30
C THR A 66 -13.07 -24.16 -2.84
N ASP A 67 -12.86 -23.78 -1.58
CA ASP A 67 -13.34 -22.51 -1.01
C ASP A 67 -12.20 -21.48 -0.88
N THR A 68 -12.58 -20.22 -0.76
CA THR A 68 -11.63 -19.11 -0.70
C THR A 68 -10.78 -19.10 0.56
N THR A 69 -11.32 -19.56 1.70
CA THR A 69 -10.60 -19.54 2.98
C THR A 69 -9.46 -20.55 2.97
N SER A 70 -9.71 -21.77 2.46
CA SER A 70 -8.66 -22.77 2.22
C SER A 70 -7.63 -22.32 1.20
N ILE A 71 -8.08 -21.82 0.05
CA ILE A 71 -7.17 -21.40 -1.04
C ILE A 71 -6.26 -20.26 -0.57
N SER A 72 -6.77 -19.33 0.25
CA SER A 72 -5.95 -18.25 0.80
C SER A 72 -4.80 -18.75 1.66
N VAL A 73 -5.02 -19.78 2.49
CA VAL A 73 -3.96 -20.38 3.31
C VAL A 73 -3.01 -21.22 2.46
N ILE A 74 -3.55 -21.94 1.46
CA ILE A 74 -2.76 -22.78 0.56
C ILE A 74 -1.79 -21.93 -0.27
N ASN A 75 -2.20 -20.78 -0.78
CA ASN A 75 -1.31 -19.92 -1.56
C ASN A 75 -0.14 -19.35 -0.74
N GLU A 76 -0.35 -19.08 0.56
CA GLU A 76 0.73 -18.59 1.43
C GLU A 76 1.69 -19.72 1.86
N THR A 77 1.26 -20.98 1.79
CA THR A 77 2.04 -22.14 2.28
C THR A 77 2.61 -23.02 1.17
N PHE A 78 2.05 -22.95 -0.04
CA PHE A 78 2.46 -23.70 -1.22
C PHE A 78 2.53 -22.78 -2.44
N LEU A 79 3.50 -23.04 -3.33
CA LEU A 79 3.69 -22.26 -4.56
C LEU A 79 3.40 -23.09 -5.81
N GLY A 80 2.76 -22.45 -6.79
CA GLY A 80 2.52 -23.00 -8.13
C GLY A 80 3.64 -22.67 -9.12
N LEU A 81 3.47 -23.09 -10.38
CA LEU A 81 4.41 -22.74 -11.47
C LEU A 81 4.38 -21.24 -11.82
N THR A 82 3.23 -20.60 -11.59
CA THR A 82 2.99 -19.17 -11.80
C THR A 82 2.08 -18.67 -10.68
N GLU A 83 2.28 -17.42 -10.27
CA GLU A 83 1.47 -16.75 -9.24
C GLU A 83 1.07 -15.35 -9.74
N LEU A 84 -0.02 -14.82 -9.17
CA LEU A 84 -0.59 -13.51 -9.52
C LEU A 84 0.20 -12.34 -8.91
#